data_AF-A0A7W0WK74-F1
#
_entry.id   AF-A0A7W0WK74-F1
#
_cell.length_a   1.000
_cell.length_b   1.000
_cell.length_c   1.000
_cell.angle_alpha   90.00
_cell.angle_beta   90.00
_cell.angle_gamma   90.00
#
_symmetry.space_group_name_H-M   'P 1'
#
loop_
_entity.id
_entity.type
_entity.pdbx_description
1 polymer ?
#
loop_
_entity_poly.entity_id
_entity_poly.type
_entity_poly.pdbx_seq_one_letter_code
_entity_poly.pdbx_strand_id
1 'polypeptide(L)'
;GLSGWAISPAGETEDADAADAERLYRLLEEQIVPLYYTRNAADVPLGWVEKMRHALRLAGTTFTARRMVQNYVQEHYAPAIGGELAGDDPPTA
;
A
#
# COMPACT_ATOMS: atom_id res chain seq x y z
N GLY A 1 10.48 1.26 -0.61
CA GLY A 1 10.31 0.19 -1.60
C GLY A 1 9.92 0.78 -2.95
N LEU A 2 9.91 0.01 -4.02
CA LEU A 2 9.59 0.52 -5.37
C LEU A 2 8.10 0.83 -5.56
N SER A 3 7.22 0.27 -4.72
CA SER A 3 5.75 0.39 -4.86
C SER A 3 5.13 1.67 -4.31
N GLY A 4 5.92 2.57 -3.72
CA GLY A 4 5.41 3.77 -3.08
C GLY A 4 6.45 4.47 -2.21
N TRP A 5 5.99 5.40 -1.39
CA TRP A 5 6.76 6.02 -0.33
C TRP A 5 5.97 5.89 0.96
N ALA A 6 6.65 5.55 2.05
CA ALA A 6 6.08 5.58 3.38
C ALA A 6 6.68 6.77 4.12
N ILE A 7 5.84 7.49 4.85
CA ILE A 7 6.29 8.52 5.80
C ILE A 7 6.36 7.83 7.16
N SER A 8 7.54 7.88 7.78
CA SER A 8 7.70 7.34 9.12
C SER A 8 6.90 8.20 10.11
N PRO A 9 6.17 7.59 11.05
CA PRO A 9 5.43 8.34 12.06
C PRO A 9 6.39 9.14 12.94
N ALA A 10 5.87 10.23 13.51
CA ALA A 10 6.60 11.03 14.48
C ALA A 10 6.96 10.25 15.74
N GLY A 11 8.09 10.64 16.35
CA GLY A 11 8.51 10.11 17.64
C GLY A 11 7.57 10.58 18.75
N GLU A 12 7.52 9.84 19.87
CA GLU A 12 6.59 10.09 20.98
C GLU A 12 6.72 11.49 21.61
N THR A 13 7.87 12.14 21.45
CA THR A 13 8.18 13.46 22.00
C THR A 13 8.18 14.57 20.95
N GLU A 14 7.89 14.27 19.70
CA GLU A 14 7.86 15.24 18.60
C GLU A 14 6.47 15.84 18.45
N ASP A 15 6.41 17.08 17.94
CA ASP A 15 5.17 17.60 17.38
C ASP A 15 4.88 16.83 16.07
N ALA A 16 3.86 15.98 16.11
CA ALA A 16 3.56 15.07 15.03
C ALA A 16 3.24 15.79 13.72
N ASP A 17 2.48 16.90 13.78
CA ASP A 17 2.05 17.63 12.59
C ASP A 17 3.25 18.31 11.92
N ALA A 18 4.13 18.93 12.71
CA ALA A 18 5.32 19.59 12.21
C ALA A 18 6.32 18.57 11.61
N ALA A 19 6.54 17.46 12.30
CA ALA A 19 7.46 16.41 11.86
C ALA A 19 6.97 15.71 10.58
N ASP A 20 5.68 15.43 10.47
CA ASP A 20 5.10 14.81 9.28
C ASP A 20 5.09 15.76 8.08
N ALA A 21 4.82 17.06 8.30
CA ALA A 21 4.93 18.08 7.26
C ALA A 21 6.37 18.17 6.72
N GLU A 22 7.38 18.24 7.60
CA GLU A 22 8.79 18.29 7.20
C GLU A 22 9.18 17.05 6.37
N ARG A 23 8.80 15.85 6.83
CA ARG A 23 9.08 14.60 6.11
C ARG A 23 8.39 14.55 4.76
N LEU A 24 7.14 15.03 4.68
CA LEU A 24 6.40 15.11 3.43
C LEU A 24 7.08 16.06 2.43
N TYR A 25 7.45 17.27 2.85
CA TYR A 25 8.12 18.23 1.98
C TYR A 25 9.46 17.71 1.50
N ARG A 26 10.28 17.14 2.41
CA ARG A 26 11.55 16.52 2.05
C ARG A 26 11.37 15.41 1.01
N LEU A 27 10.38 14.54 1.21
CA LEU A 27 10.05 13.48 0.26
C LEU A 27 9.67 14.04 -1.11
N LEU A 28 8.85 15.08 -1.14
CA LEU A 28 8.41 15.72 -2.38
C LEU A 28 9.60 16.34 -3.12
N GLU A 29 10.38 17.18 -2.45
CA GLU A 29 11.46 17.96 -3.02
C GLU A 29 12.64 17.09 -3.47
N GLU A 30 13.04 16.13 -2.65
CA GLU A 30 14.26 15.35 -2.90
C GLU A 30 14.01 14.14 -3.80
N GLN A 31 12.81 13.56 -3.76
CA GLN A 31 12.52 12.29 -4.44
C GLN A 31 11.45 12.42 -5.52
N ILE A 32 10.26 12.92 -5.19
CA ILE A 32 9.10 12.84 -6.09
C ILE A 32 9.23 13.84 -7.25
N VAL A 33 9.52 15.10 -6.95
CA VAL A 33 9.62 16.18 -7.94
C VAL A 33 10.73 15.87 -8.96
N PRO A 34 11.98 15.55 -8.56
CA PRO A 34 13.03 15.21 -9.53
C PRO A 34 12.67 13.99 -10.38
N LEU A 35 12.10 12.94 -9.77
CA LEU A 35 11.73 11.71 -10.48
C LEU A 35 10.64 11.95 -11.53
N TYR A 36 9.67 12.82 -11.24
CA TYR A 36 8.55 13.11 -12.13
C TYR A 36 8.93 14.07 -13.26
N TYR A 37 9.73 15.10 -12.98
CA TYR A 37 10.07 16.14 -13.95
C TYR A 37 11.35 15.86 -14.76
N THR A 38 12.20 14.91 -14.34
CA THR A 38 13.36 14.49 -15.14
C THR A 38 12.90 13.63 -16.32
N ARG A 39 13.00 14.18 -17.53
CA ARG A 39 12.55 13.53 -18.78
C ARG A 39 13.71 13.27 -19.73
N ASN A 40 13.58 12.23 -20.53
CA ASN A 40 14.52 11.93 -21.59
C ASN A 40 14.26 12.78 -22.85
N ALA A 41 15.05 12.57 -23.91
CA ALA A 41 14.90 13.29 -25.18
C ALA A 41 13.54 13.09 -25.89
N ALA A 42 12.76 12.08 -25.49
CA ALA A 42 11.42 11.79 -25.99
C ALA A 42 10.32 12.31 -25.05
N ASP A 43 10.65 13.18 -24.09
CA ASP A 43 9.74 13.74 -23.09
C ASP A 43 9.13 12.70 -22.14
N VAL A 44 9.83 11.58 -21.89
CA VAL A 44 9.36 10.50 -21.00
C VAL A 44 10.12 10.51 -19.67
N PRO A 45 9.42 10.54 -18.51
CA PRO A 45 10.04 10.39 -17.20
C PRO A 45 10.29 8.90 -16.90
N LEU A 46 11.43 8.38 -17.35
CA LEU A 46 11.76 6.94 -17.29
C LEU A 46 11.68 6.37 -15.86
N GLY A 47 12.26 7.06 -14.88
CA GLY A 47 12.24 6.61 -13.48
C GLY A 47 10.82 6.57 -12.89
N TRP A 48 9.96 7.50 -13.29
CA TRP A 48 8.55 7.48 -12.90
C TRP A 48 7.80 6.28 -13.52
N VAL A 49 8.05 6.00 -14.81
CA VAL A 49 7.45 4.86 -15.52
C VAL A 49 7.88 3.52 -14.91
N GLU A 50 9.14 3.37 -14.53
CA GLU A 50 9.63 2.19 -13.82
C GLU A 50 8.89 1.99 -12.50
N LYS A 51 8.70 3.06 -11.74
CA LYS A 51 7.97 3.03 -10.48
C LYS A 51 6.51 2.62 -10.67
N MET A 52 5.82 3.22 -11.64
CA MET A 52 4.45 2.84 -12.01
C MET A 52 4.35 1.37 -12.41
N ARG A 53 5.26 0.86 -13.23
CA ARG A 53 5.28 -0.55 -13.66
C ARG A 53 5.45 -1.48 -12.47
N HIS A 54 6.31 -1.13 -11.51
CA HIS A 54 6.49 -1.93 -10.30
C HIS A 54 5.22 -1.96 -9.44
N ALA A 55 4.58 -0.80 -9.24
CA ALA A 55 3.33 -0.71 -8.50
C ALA A 55 2.21 -1.55 -9.14
N LEU A 56 2.07 -1.49 -10.47
CA LEU A 56 1.10 -2.30 -11.21
C LEU A 56 1.36 -3.80 -11.09
N ARG A 57 2.63 -4.23 -11.14
CA ARG A 57 2.99 -5.64 -10.94
C ARG A 57 2.57 -6.15 -9.57
N LEU A 58 2.88 -5.39 -8.51
CA LEU A 58 2.52 -5.76 -7.14
C LEU A 58 1.00 -5.74 -6.92
N ALA A 59 0.31 -4.73 -7.45
CA ALA A 59 -1.15 -4.63 -7.39
C ALA A 59 -1.80 -5.83 -8.10
N GLY A 60 -1.32 -6.19 -9.28
CA GLY A 60 -1.85 -7.31 -10.06
C GLY A 60 -1.66 -8.69 -9.42
N THR A 61 -0.62 -8.90 -8.61
CA THR A 61 -0.41 -10.18 -7.92
C THR A 61 -1.25 -10.30 -6.65
N THR A 62 -1.38 -9.21 -5.90
CA THR A 62 -1.87 -9.27 -4.51
C THR A 62 -3.27 -8.68 -4.35
N PHE A 63 -3.71 -7.79 -5.23
CA PHE A 63 -4.98 -7.07 -5.07
C PHE A 63 -5.96 -7.41 -6.19
N THR A 64 -6.25 -8.70 -6.37
CA THR A 64 -7.27 -9.16 -7.32
C THR A 64 -8.56 -9.54 -6.62
N ALA A 65 -9.71 -9.14 -7.20
CA ALA A 65 -11.01 -9.58 -6.73
C ALA A 65 -11.15 -11.12 -6.74
N ARG A 66 -10.51 -11.78 -7.71
CA ARG A 66 -10.40 -13.23 -7.75
C ARG A 66 -9.78 -13.80 -6.48
N ARG A 67 -8.63 -13.27 -6.03
CA ARG A 67 -7.99 -13.71 -4.78
C ARG A 67 -8.89 -13.44 -3.57
N MET A 68 -9.50 -12.26 -3.52
CA MET A 68 -10.42 -11.90 -2.43
C MET A 68 -11.57 -12.91 -2.32
N VAL A 69 -12.26 -13.20 -3.42
CA VAL A 69 -13.36 -14.17 -3.43
C VAL A 69 -12.87 -15.57 -3.08
N GLN A 70 -11.72 -15.99 -3.60
CA GLN A 70 -11.15 -17.30 -3.29
C GLN A 70 -10.84 -17.44 -1.79
N ASN A 71 -10.19 -16.45 -1.20
CA ASN A 71 -9.90 -16.42 0.24
C ASN A 71 -11.19 -16.45 1.04
N TYR A 72 -12.19 -15.64 0.67
CA TYR A 72 -13.46 -15.60 1.38
C TYR A 72 -14.20 -16.94 1.35
N VAL A 73 -14.16 -17.64 0.21
CA VAL A 73 -14.74 -18.98 0.10
C VAL A 73 -13.96 -19.99 0.93
N GLN A 74 -12.63 -19.97 0.90
CA GLN A 74 -11.78 -20.95 1.59
C GLN A 74 -11.73 -20.76 3.10
N GLU A 75 -11.68 -19.52 3.57
CA GLU A 75 -11.49 -19.18 4.98
C GLU A 75 -12.82 -19.02 5.73
N HIS A 76 -13.92 -18.69 5.03
CA HIS A 76 -15.23 -18.49 5.66
C HIS A 76 -16.30 -19.46 5.15
N TYR A 77 -16.61 -19.50 3.85
CA TYR A 77 -17.76 -20.30 3.39
C TYR A 77 -17.55 -21.81 3.52
N ALA A 78 -16.40 -22.33 3.13
CA ALA A 78 -16.13 -23.77 3.22
C ALA A 78 -16.11 -24.27 4.68
N PRO A 79 -15.44 -23.60 5.63
CA PRO A 79 -15.54 -23.91 7.06
C PRO A 79 -16.95 -23.75 7.63
N ALA A 80 -17.73 -22.75 7.19
CA ALA A 80 -19.14 -22.58 7.60
C ALA A 80 -20.00 -23.78 7.20
N ILE A 81 -19.85 -24.24 5.96
CA ILE A 81 -20.62 -25.37 5.41
C ILE A 81 -20.19 -26.69 6.06
N GLY A 82 -18.90 -26.82 6.40
CA GLY A 82 -18.36 -27.98 7.13
C GLY A 82 -18.74 -28.04 8.62
N GLY A 83 -19.36 -26.97 9.17
CA GLY A 83 -19.69 -26.87 10.60
C GLY A 83 -18.48 -26.60 11.50
N GLU A 84 -17.35 -26.15 10.93
CA GLU A 84 -16.08 -25.92 11.65
C GLU A 84 -15.91 -24.48 12.12
N LEU A 85 -16.67 -23.52 11.57
CA LEU A 85 -16.80 -22.22 12.20
C LEU A 85 -17.67 -22.38 13.44
N ALA A 86 -17.02 -22.38 14.61
CA ALA A 86 -17.70 -22.17 15.88
C ALA A 86 -18.66 -20.99 15.70
N GLY A 87 -19.94 -21.23 15.98
CA GLY A 87 -20.95 -20.18 15.96
C GLY A 87 -20.41 -18.97 16.71
N ASP A 88 -20.67 -17.80 16.15
CA ASP A 88 -20.31 -16.49 16.69
C ASP A 88 -20.90 -16.35 18.10
N ASP A 89 -20.22 -16.94 19.11
CA ASP A 89 -20.59 -16.81 20.50
C ASP A 89 -20.27 -15.35 20.85
N PRO A 90 -21.29 -14.54 21.18
CA PRO A 90 -21.07 -13.15 21.52
C PRO A 90 -20.12 -13.09 22.72
N PRO A 91 -19.18 -12.12 22.75
CA PRO A 91 -18.27 -11.99 23.87
C PRO A 91 -19.09 -11.84 25.16
N THR A 92 -19.00 -12.84 26.04
CA THR A 92 -19.60 -12.82 27.36
C THR A 92 -19.17 -11.55 28.09
N ALA A 93 -20.17 -10.78 28.53
CA ALA A 93 -20.02 -9.59 29.35
C ALA A 93 -19.38 -9.88 30.72
#